data_AF-A0A9W6ZN31-F1
#
_entry.id   AF-A0A9W6ZN31-F1
#
_cell.length_a   1.000
_cell.length_b   1.000
_cell.length_c   1.000
_cell.angle_alpha   90.00
_cell.angle_beta   90.00
_cell.angle_gamma   90.00
#
_symmetry.space_group_name_H-M   'P 1'
#
loop_
_entity.id
_entity.type
_entity.pdbx_description
1 polymer ?
#
loop_
_entity_poly.entity_id
_entity_poly.type
_entity_poly.pdbx_seq_one_letter_code
_entity_poly.pdbx_strand_id
1 'polypeptide(L)'
;MVRYLYLHKVGGVYIDLDFACLAPFGDLFEGKEKFLVASQFPDRIDYANAFMASPPSHSILAKLMDNLEANKKKQVLAATGPSFLSGILKTSGPEGWEKLPMRRIYFQSWREHLCNTLENCKKINSKKNWNGILVSFWTATWDKKRGKSKAMNDE
;
A
#
# COMPACT_ATOMS: atom_id res chain seq x y z
N MET A 1 -9.44 4.48 9.07
CA MET A 1 -10.90 4.62 8.84
C MET A 1 -11.25 5.65 7.76
N VAL A 2 -10.93 6.94 7.92
CA VAL A 2 -11.37 8.03 7.00
C VAL A 2 -11.08 7.72 5.53
N ARG A 3 -9.92 7.14 5.22
CA ARG A 3 -9.56 6.71 3.86
C ARG A 3 -10.59 5.80 3.18
N TYR A 4 -11.25 4.90 3.92
CA TYR A 4 -12.26 4.01 3.37
C TYR A 4 -13.57 4.75 3.13
N LEU A 5 -13.98 5.62 4.07
CA LEU A 5 -15.20 6.43 3.96
C LEU A 5 -15.12 7.39 2.77
N TYR A 6 -13.99 8.07 2.63
CA TYR A 6 -13.74 8.99 1.52
C TYR A 6 -13.81 8.25 0.19
N LEU A 7 -13.06 7.15 0.06
CA LEU A 7 -13.02 6.38 -1.17
C LEU A 7 -14.38 5.73 -1.49
N HIS A 8 -15.16 5.34 -0.48
CA HIS A 8 -16.53 4.85 -0.70
C HIS A 8 -17.44 5.94 -1.24
N LYS A 9 -17.35 7.15 -0.68
CA LYS A 9 -18.23 8.26 -1.07
C LYS A 9 -17.89 8.85 -2.44
N VAL A 10 -16.60 9.00 -2.73
CA VAL A 10 -16.11 9.77 -3.89
C VAL A 10 -15.53 8.86 -4.98
N GLY A 11 -14.99 7.70 -4.62
CA GLY A 11 -14.16 6.90 -5.52
C GLY A 11 -12.82 7.57 -5.83
N GLY A 12 -12.19 7.14 -6.92
CA GLY A 12 -10.90 7.67 -7.37
C GLY A 12 -9.73 6.95 -6.71
N VAL A 13 -8.73 7.72 -6.27
CA VAL A 13 -7.48 7.20 -5.71
C VAL A 13 -7.21 7.83 -4.35
N TYR A 14 -6.95 6.99 -3.35
CA TYR A 14 -6.42 7.39 -2.06
C TYR A 14 -4.92 7.06 -1.99
N ILE A 15 -4.11 8.04 -1.56
CA ILE A 15 -2.66 7.90 -1.39
C ILE A 15 -2.26 8.66 -0.12
N ASP A 16 -1.39 8.08 0.71
CA ASP A 16 -0.79 8.80 1.84
C ASP A 16 0.12 9.95 1.34
N LEU A 17 0.26 11.00 2.15
CA LEU A 17 0.89 12.27 1.76
C LEU A 17 2.41 12.20 1.58
N ASP A 18 3.04 11.12 2.02
CA ASP A 18 4.48 10.87 1.97
C ASP A 18 4.92 10.18 0.66
N PHE A 19 3.99 10.02 -0.29
CA PHE A 19 4.29 9.56 -1.64
C PHE A 19 4.71 10.70 -2.56
N ALA A 20 5.57 10.37 -3.51
CA ALA A 20 5.89 11.22 -4.65
C ALA A 20 5.68 10.49 -5.97
N CYS A 21 5.27 11.25 -6.98
CA CYS A 21 5.04 10.73 -8.33
C CYS A 21 6.36 10.64 -9.11
N LEU A 22 6.70 9.43 -9.52
CA LEU A 22 7.77 9.13 -10.48
C LEU A 22 7.28 9.35 -11.92
N ALA A 23 6.02 9.02 -12.19
CA ALA A 23 5.38 9.13 -13.49
C ALA A 23 3.87 9.40 -13.33
N PRO A 24 3.15 9.83 -14.39
CA PRO A 24 1.69 9.88 -14.41
C PRO A 24 1.06 8.49 -14.23
N PHE A 25 -0.19 8.42 -13.76
CA PHE A 25 -0.92 7.15 -13.62
C PHE A 25 -1.19 6.44 -14.96
N GLY A 26 -1.32 7.21 -16.06
CA GLY A 26 -1.55 6.66 -17.39
C GLY A 26 -2.80 5.78 -17.46
N ASP A 27 -2.64 4.61 -18.06
CA ASP A 27 -3.66 3.58 -18.28
C ASP A 27 -3.98 2.73 -17.04
N LEU A 28 -3.38 3.03 -15.87
CA LEU A 28 -3.47 2.16 -14.69
C LEU A 28 -4.92 1.82 -14.33
N PHE A 29 -5.82 2.79 -14.47
CA PHE A 29 -7.24 2.67 -14.11
C PHE A 29 -8.16 2.39 -15.32
N GLU A 30 -7.64 2.42 -16.54
CA GLU A 30 -8.46 2.33 -17.74
C GLU A 30 -9.19 0.97 -17.80
N GLY A 31 -10.51 1.04 -18.01
CA GLY A 31 -11.41 -0.10 -18.07
C GLY A 31 -11.59 -0.88 -16.76
N LYS A 32 -11.16 -0.35 -15.60
CA LYS A 32 -11.21 -1.06 -14.32
C LYS A 32 -12.36 -0.60 -13.43
N GLU A 33 -13.38 -1.44 -13.35
CA GLU A 33 -14.46 -1.35 -12.34
C GLU A 33 -14.14 -2.19 -11.10
N LYS A 34 -12.90 -2.12 -10.62
CA LYS A 34 -12.39 -2.95 -9.50
C LYS A 34 -11.79 -2.10 -8.39
N PHE A 35 -11.78 -2.66 -7.19
CA PHE A 35 -10.96 -2.14 -6.10
C PHE A 35 -9.49 -2.52 -6.30
N LEU A 36 -8.60 -1.55 -6.43
CA LEU A 36 -7.18 -1.75 -6.72
C LEU A 36 -6.32 -1.49 -5.49
N VAL A 37 -5.39 -2.38 -5.21
CA VAL A 37 -4.42 -2.29 -4.11
C VAL A 37 -3.06 -2.78 -4.53
N ALA A 38 -2.03 -2.49 -3.75
CA ALA A 38 -0.72 -3.10 -3.90
C ALA A 38 -0.19 -3.59 -2.56
N SER A 39 0.75 -4.55 -2.59
CA SER A 39 1.54 -4.90 -1.41
C SER A 39 2.82 -4.08 -1.39
N GLN A 40 3.31 -3.77 -0.20
CA GLN A 40 4.59 -3.09 0.02
C GLN A 40 5.74 -4.10 0.31
N PHE A 41 5.44 -5.40 0.20
CA PHE A 41 6.41 -6.48 0.30
C PHE A 41 6.27 -7.40 -0.91
N PRO A 42 7.38 -7.87 -1.50
CA PRO A 42 7.33 -8.77 -2.64
C PRO A 42 6.76 -10.15 -2.27
N ASP A 43 6.97 -10.58 -1.03
CA ASP A 43 6.76 -11.93 -0.50
C ASP A 43 5.58 -12.06 0.47
N ARG A 44 4.82 -10.97 0.73
CA ARG A 44 3.68 -11.02 1.66
C ARG A 44 2.32 -10.98 0.97
N ILE A 45 1.37 -11.63 1.62
CA ILE A 45 -0.05 -11.64 1.24
C ILE A 45 -0.74 -10.35 1.70
N ASP A 46 -0.16 -9.60 2.65
CA ASP A 46 -0.78 -8.38 3.17
C ASP A 46 -0.71 -7.23 2.16
N TYR A 47 -1.84 -6.55 2.01
CA TYR A 47 -2.03 -5.40 1.13
C TYR A 47 -1.90 -4.12 1.95
N ALA A 48 -1.19 -3.15 1.41
CA ALA A 48 -1.01 -1.88 2.07
C ALA A 48 -2.22 -0.99 1.79
N ASN A 49 -2.71 -0.31 2.83
CA ASN A 49 -3.83 0.62 2.74
C ASN A 49 -3.37 2.07 2.50
N ALA A 50 -2.08 2.30 2.22
CA ALA A 50 -1.48 3.59 1.94
C ALA A 50 -1.64 4.03 0.47
N PHE A 51 -1.98 3.09 -0.41
CA PHE A 51 -2.47 3.33 -1.77
C PHE A 51 -3.69 2.43 -1.99
N MET A 52 -4.79 3.02 -2.46
CA MET A 52 -5.99 2.29 -2.88
C MET A 52 -6.67 3.06 -4.01
N ALA A 53 -7.27 2.38 -4.98
CA ALA A 53 -8.14 3.01 -5.96
C ALA A 53 -9.43 2.23 -6.12
N SER A 54 -10.54 2.91 -6.42
CA SER A 54 -11.84 2.27 -6.51
C SER A 54 -12.86 3.19 -7.18
N PRO A 55 -13.84 2.64 -7.92
CA PRO A 55 -15.10 3.32 -8.15
C PRO A 55 -15.79 3.69 -6.82
N PRO A 56 -16.62 4.76 -6.78
CA PRO A 56 -17.44 5.04 -5.62
C PRO A 56 -18.40 3.87 -5.36
N SER A 57 -18.83 3.72 -4.10
CA SER A 57 -19.79 2.70 -3.66
C SER A 57 -19.40 1.24 -3.92
N HIS A 58 -18.13 0.96 -4.21
CA HIS A 58 -17.67 -0.41 -4.52
C HIS A 58 -17.93 -1.39 -3.36
N SER A 59 -18.29 -2.63 -3.68
CA SER A 59 -18.71 -3.66 -2.71
C SER A 59 -17.64 -3.98 -1.65
N ILE A 60 -16.35 -3.97 -2.02
CA ILE A 60 -15.23 -4.10 -1.07
C ILE A 60 -15.24 -2.98 -0.03
N LEU A 61 -15.52 -1.74 -0.44
CA LEU A 61 -15.58 -0.60 0.47
C LEU A 61 -16.79 -0.70 1.41
N ALA A 62 -17.94 -1.17 0.91
CA ALA A 62 -19.10 -1.49 1.74
C ALA A 62 -18.74 -2.52 2.82
N LYS A 63 -18.13 -3.65 2.44
CA LYS A 63 -17.69 -4.67 3.39
C LYS A 63 -16.69 -4.13 4.42
N LEU A 64 -15.76 -3.26 4.01
CA LEU A 64 -14.84 -2.61 4.94
C LEU A 64 -15.60 -1.79 5.99
N MET A 65 -16.60 -1.01 5.58
CA MET A 65 -17.41 -0.19 6.50
C MET A 65 -18.26 -1.05 7.44
N ASP A 66 -18.94 -2.07 6.91
CA ASP A 66 -19.80 -2.97 7.69
C ASP A 66 -19.02 -3.68 8.80
N ASN A 67 -17.71 -3.86 8.62
CA ASN A 67 -16.84 -4.53 9.58
C ASN A 67 -16.08 -3.59 10.51
N LEU A 68 -16.20 -2.26 10.40
CA LEU A 68 -15.44 -1.33 11.24
C LEU A 68 -15.77 -1.50 12.74
N GLU A 69 -17.05 -1.58 13.06
CA GLU A 69 -17.54 -1.63 14.44
C GLU A 69 -17.06 -2.89 15.18
N ALA A 70 -17.16 -4.04 14.50
CA ALA A 70 -16.69 -5.33 15.02
C ALA A 70 -15.16 -5.36 15.26
N ASN A 71 -14.40 -4.49 14.61
CA ASN A 71 -12.94 -4.46 14.69
C ASN A 71 -12.39 -3.30 15.54
N LYS A 72 -13.25 -2.41 16.09
CA LYS A 72 -12.82 -1.19 16.80
C LYS A 72 -11.93 -1.42 18.01
N LYS A 73 -12.05 -2.57 18.67
CA LYS A 73 -11.26 -2.94 19.87
C LYS A 73 -9.95 -3.67 19.54
N LYS A 74 -9.68 -3.95 18.26
CA LYS A 74 -8.45 -4.64 17.85
C LYS A 74 -7.27 -3.67 17.83
N GLN A 75 -6.06 -4.22 17.74
CA GLN A 75 -4.84 -3.45 17.50
C GLN A 75 -4.94 -2.67 16.19
N VAL A 76 -4.29 -1.51 16.10
CA VAL A 76 -4.47 -0.52 15.02
C VAL A 76 -4.40 -1.14 13.61
N LEU A 77 -3.43 -2.03 13.36
CA LEU A 77 -3.27 -2.71 12.08
C LEU A 77 -4.46 -3.61 11.70
N ALA A 78 -5.09 -4.24 12.70
CA ALA A 78 -6.23 -5.13 12.55
C ALA A 78 -7.59 -4.44 12.78
N ALA A 79 -7.61 -3.24 13.37
CA ALA A 79 -8.82 -2.44 13.55
C ALA A 79 -9.23 -1.76 12.25
N THR A 80 -8.31 -1.00 11.64
CA THR A 80 -8.58 -0.33 10.36
C THR A 80 -7.37 -0.27 9.42
N GLY A 81 -6.26 -0.91 9.79
CA GLY A 81 -4.99 -0.89 9.04
C GLY A 81 -4.88 -1.94 7.92
N PRO A 82 -3.64 -2.20 7.45
CA PRO A 82 -3.34 -3.19 6.42
C PRO A 82 -3.84 -4.61 6.73
N SER A 83 -3.76 -5.06 7.98
CA SER A 83 -4.22 -6.40 8.37
C SER A 83 -5.75 -6.51 8.29
N PHE A 84 -6.47 -5.43 8.65
CA PHE A 84 -7.92 -5.35 8.47
C PHE A 84 -8.32 -5.44 6.99
N LEU A 85 -7.73 -4.58 6.15
CA LEU A 85 -7.95 -4.57 4.70
C LEU A 85 -7.69 -5.96 4.10
N SER A 86 -6.55 -6.54 4.44
CA SER A 86 -6.15 -7.85 3.90
C SER A 86 -7.10 -8.97 4.32
N GLY A 87 -7.66 -8.91 5.53
CA GLY A 87 -8.69 -9.84 5.99
C GLY A 87 -9.95 -9.78 5.12
N ILE A 88 -10.44 -8.57 4.84
CA ILE A 88 -11.65 -8.37 4.01
C ILE A 88 -11.42 -8.79 2.56
N LEU A 89 -10.24 -8.51 1.98
CA LEU A 89 -9.93 -8.93 0.61
C LEU A 89 -9.84 -10.46 0.47
N LYS A 90 -9.24 -11.14 1.45
CA LYS A 90 -9.16 -12.61 1.48
C LYS A 90 -10.53 -13.28 1.48
N THR A 91 -11.53 -12.70 2.14
CA THR A 91 -12.89 -13.26 2.20
C THR A 91 -13.79 -12.81 1.05
N SER A 92 -13.35 -11.87 0.22
CA SER A 92 -14.20 -11.25 -0.81
C SER A 92 -14.12 -11.90 -2.20
N GLY A 93 -13.27 -12.93 -2.37
CA GLY A 93 -13.03 -13.57 -3.68
C GLY A 93 -12.24 -12.65 -4.64
N PRO A 94 -11.70 -13.19 -5.75
CA PRO A 94 -10.78 -12.46 -6.63
C PRO A 94 -11.48 -11.55 -7.67
N GLU A 95 -12.80 -11.62 -7.84
CA GLU A 95 -13.48 -10.95 -8.95
C GLU A 95 -13.62 -9.43 -8.75
N GLY A 96 -13.84 -8.97 -7.52
CA GLY A 96 -14.11 -7.57 -7.20
C GLY A 96 -12.88 -6.71 -6.94
N TRP A 97 -11.66 -7.26 -6.95
CA TRP A 97 -10.47 -6.48 -6.65
C TRP A 97 -9.24 -7.01 -7.37
N GLU A 98 -8.20 -6.19 -7.45
CA GLU A 98 -6.97 -6.53 -8.16
C GLU A 98 -5.74 -6.07 -7.36
N LYS A 99 -4.73 -6.95 -7.31
CA LYS A 99 -3.40 -6.63 -6.80
C LYS A 99 -2.55 -6.06 -7.94
N LEU A 100 -2.26 -4.77 -7.88
CA LEU A 100 -1.29 -4.12 -8.74
C LEU A 100 0.15 -4.58 -8.41
N PRO A 101 1.06 -4.59 -9.39
CA PRO A 101 2.47 -4.91 -9.15
C PRO A 101 3.07 -3.98 -8.10
N MET A 102 3.77 -4.55 -7.11
CA MET A 102 4.40 -3.77 -6.03
C MET A 102 5.21 -2.61 -6.60
N ARG A 103 6.20 -2.87 -7.48
CA ARG A 103 7.08 -1.81 -8.00
C ARG A 103 6.39 -0.74 -8.84
N ARG A 104 5.15 -0.98 -9.29
CA ARG A 104 4.36 0.04 -9.99
C ARG A 104 3.83 1.09 -9.01
N ILE A 105 3.51 0.71 -7.77
CA ILE A 105 2.95 1.58 -6.72
C ILE A 105 3.96 1.87 -5.60
N TYR A 106 4.54 0.83 -5.02
CA TYR A 106 5.61 0.88 -4.06
C TYR A 106 6.92 0.56 -4.79
N PHE A 107 7.54 1.58 -5.39
CA PHE A 107 8.79 1.44 -6.16
C PHE A 107 9.88 0.61 -5.45
N GLN A 108 9.96 0.77 -4.14
CA GLN A 108 10.83 0.00 -3.25
C GLN A 108 10.02 -0.59 -2.09
N SER A 109 10.39 -1.79 -1.67
CA SER A 109 9.82 -2.43 -0.47
C SER A 109 10.40 -1.85 0.82
N TRP A 110 9.81 -2.20 1.96
CA TRP A 110 10.38 -1.87 3.28
C TRP A 110 11.79 -2.41 3.55
N ARG A 111 12.22 -3.45 2.82
CA ARG A 111 13.54 -4.06 2.97
C ARG A 111 14.58 -3.50 1.99
N GLU A 112 14.18 -2.51 1.18
CA GLU A 112 14.97 -1.98 0.09
C GLU A 112 15.30 -0.50 0.32
N HIS A 113 16.54 -0.12 0.00
CA HIS A 113 17.03 1.25 0.09
C HIS A 113 17.56 1.69 -1.29
N LEU A 114 16.73 1.59 -2.33
CA LEU A 114 17.18 1.80 -3.71
C LEU A 114 17.41 3.28 -4.01
N CYS A 115 16.56 4.15 -3.48
CA CYS A 115 16.69 5.60 -3.62
C CYS A 115 16.10 6.33 -2.40
N ASN A 116 16.55 7.56 -2.21
CA ASN A 116 16.16 8.44 -1.09
C ASN A 116 15.81 9.87 -1.53
N THR A 117 15.91 10.17 -2.83
CA THR A 117 15.49 11.44 -3.42
C THR A 117 14.67 11.17 -4.68
N LEU A 118 13.74 12.06 -5.00
CA LEU A 118 12.88 11.91 -6.19
C LEU A 118 13.69 11.81 -7.48
N GLU A 119 14.74 12.63 -7.60
CA GLU A 119 15.61 12.62 -8.77
C GLU A 119 16.33 11.28 -8.94
N ASN A 120 16.88 10.73 -7.85
CA ASN A 120 17.56 9.44 -7.90
C ASN A 120 16.56 8.30 -8.20
N CYS A 121 15.37 8.33 -7.60
CA CYS A 121 14.33 7.35 -7.90
C CYS A 121 13.91 7.40 -9.38
N LYS A 122 13.74 8.59 -9.96
CA LYS A 122 13.44 8.75 -11.40
C LYS A 122 14.55 8.19 -12.29
N LYS A 123 15.83 8.45 -11.96
CA LYS A 123 16.98 7.89 -12.68
C LYS A 123 16.99 6.37 -12.65
N ILE A 124 16.77 5.75 -11.48
CA ILE A 124 16.72 4.29 -11.36
C ILE A 124 15.52 3.72 -12.12
N ASN A 125 14.34 4.34 -11.98
CA ASN A 125 13.12 3.89 -12.66
C ASN A 125 13.30 3.84 -14.18
N SER A 126 13.91 4.88 -14.75
CA SER A 126 14.25 4.94 -16.18
C SER A 126 15.31 3.89 -16.55
N LYS A 127 16.44 3.81 -15.82
CA LYS A 127 17.52 2.86 -16.09
C LYS A 127 17.07 1.40 -16.05
N LYS A 128 16.15 1.08 -15.14
CA LYS A 128 15.65 -0.28 -14.93
C LYS A 128 14.40 -0.61 -15.75
N ASN A 129 13.80 0.38 -16.41
CA ASN A 129 12.55 0.25 -17.15
C ASN A 129 11.43 -0.41 -16.33
N TRP A 130 11.31 -0.03 -15.05
CA TRP A 130 10.37 -0.67 -14.12
C TRP A 130 8.95 -0.11 -14.20
N ASN A 131 8.75 0.99 -14.93
CA ASN A 131 7.45 1.67 -15.06
C ASN A 131 6.79 1.98 -13.71
N GLY A 132 7.61 2.32 -12.71
CA GLY A 132 7.15 2.76 -11.40
C GLY A 132 6.43 4.10 -11.49
N ILE A 133 5.27 4.21 -10.83
CA ILE A 133 4.44 5.43 -10.85
C ILE A 133 4.65 6.22 -9.57
N LEU A 134 4.73 5.55 -8.42
CA LEU A 134 4.87 6.21 -7.13
C LEU A 134 6.05 5.66 -6.30
N VAL A 135 6.56 6.47 -5.40
CA VAL A 135 7.52 6.09 -4.36
C VAL A 135 7.12 6.70 -3.02
N SER A 136 7.17 5.94 -1.93
CA SER A 136 7.03 6.48 -0.56
C SER A 136 8.41 6.69 0.03
N PHE A 137 8.70 7.92 0.48
CA PHE A 137 9.97 8.24 1.13
C PHE A 137 10.00 7.87 2.61
N TRP A 138 8.91 7.37 3.17
CA TRP A 138 8.89 6.86 4.54
C TRP A 138 9.56 5.49 4.66
N THR A 139 9.49 4.69 3.59
CA THR A 139 10.32 3.48 3.47
C THR A 139 11.79 3.85 3.69
N ALA A 140 12.53 3.03 4.42
CA ALA A 140 13.96 3.24 4.72
C ALA A 140 14.36 4.37 5.69
N THR A 141 13.46 5.26 6.14
CA THR A 141 13.84 6.39 7.01
C THR A 141 13.96 6.06 8.49
N TRP A 142 13.16 5.10 8.98
CA TRP A 142 13.14 4.68 10.38
C TRP A 142 14.07 3.50 10.69
N ASP A 143 14.71 2.92 9.67
CA ASP A 143 15.65 1.80 9.84
C ASP A 143 17.03 2.24 10.35
N LYS A 144 17.13 3.43 10.95
CA LYS A 144 18.33 3.84 11.68
C LYS A 144 18.48 3.00 12.95
N LYS A 145 19.33 1.98 12.86
CA LYS A 145 19.98 1.27 13.97
C LYS A 145 19.00 0.62 14.98
N ARG A 146 18.45 -0.55 14.65
CA ARG A 146 18.49 -1.61 15.67
C ARG A 146 19.97 -1.85 15.93
N GLY A 147 20.48 -1.29 17.02
CA GLY A 147 21.86 -1.42 17.42
C GLY A 147 22.27 -2.89 17.34
N LYS A 148 23.49 -3.15 16.87
CA LYS A 148 24.17 -4.39 17.19
C LYS A 148 24.17 -4.52 18.72
N SER A 149 23.21 -5.20 19.31
CA SER A 149 23.38 -5.75 20.65
C SER A 149 24.30 -6.96 20.50
N LYS A 150 25.61 -6.68 20.39
CA LYS A 150 26.63 -7.63 20.81
C LYS A 150 26.64 -7.62 22.33
N ALA A 151 26.00 -8.63 22.90
CA ALA A 151 26.32 -9.28 24.17
C ALA A 151 25.64 -10.65 23.98
N MET A 152 26.32 -11.68 23.47
CA MET A 152 27.25 -12.51 24.24
C MET A 152 26.79 -12.55 25.70
N ASN A 153 25.84 -13.44 25.96
CA ASN A 153 25.64 -13.98 27.28
C ASN A 153 26.87 -14.82 27.60
N ASP A 154 27.59 -14.40 28.63
CA ASP A 154 28.33 -15.31 29.49
C ASP A 154 27.29 -16.08 30.32
N GLU A 155 27.34 -17.42 30.21
CA GLU A 155 27.10 -18.47 31.22
C GLU A 155 26.79 -19.81 30.53
#